data_AF-A0A559IYJ2-F1
#
_entry.id   AF-A0A559IYJ2-F1
#
_cell.length_a   1.000
_cell.length_b   1.000
_cell.length_c   1.000
_cell.angle_alpha   90.00
_cell.angle_beta   90.00
_cell.angle_gamma   90.00
#
_symmetry.space_group_name_H-M   'P 1'
#
loop_
_entity.id
_entity.type
_entity.pdbx_description
1 polymer ?
#
loop_
_entity_poly.entity_id
_entity_poly.type
_entity_poly.pdbx_seq_one_letter_code
_entity_poly.pdbx_strand_id
1 'polypeptide(L)'
;MNHEQQAFKRIMWGLIFLIDIRLWGFLDILPDIFGMLLVWKSLSELQQTAPSFYRAKRFMPVVLILTGYELIGPFVAGAMGQQLWLWSAIIQSIAILATNIYLIWLLSSGVREWANSRSLSKLADTAKRRGLFYGVVNLFGTVIMLAFSIVSPSIYKLLGQPMSFLYVVLTVMVIALFKQAAAIAAEK
;
A
#
# COMPACT_ATOMS: atom_id res chain seq x y z
N MET A 1 23.15 -5.51 -14.51
CA MET A 1 21.72 -5.11 -14.42
C MET A 1 21.63 -4.02 -13.37
N ASN A 2 21.10 -2.85 -13.71
CA ASN A 2 21.16 -1.65 -12.85
C ASN A 2 20.44 -1.93 -11.51
N HIS A 3 21.11 -1.67 -10.38
CA HIS A 3 20.57 -1.98 -9.03
C HIS A 3 19.22 -1.28 -8.79
N GLU A 4 19.08 -0.04 -9.26
CA GLU A 4 17.85 0.74 -9.14
C GLU A 4 16.68 0.10 -9.90
N GLN A 5 16.92 -0.39 -11.12
CA GLN A 5 15.90 -1.07 -11.92
C GLN A 5 15.35 -2.30 -11.19
N GLN A 6 16.23 -3.11 -10.60
CA GLN A 6 15.82 -4.30 -9.85
C GLN A 6 15.02 -3.93 -8.60
N ALA A 7 15.43 -2.89 -7.90
CA ALA A 7 14.71 -2.40 -6.73
C ALA A 7 13.30 -1.90 -7.12
N PHE A 8 13.15 -1.12 -8.19
CA PHE A 8 11.83 -0.68 -8.65
C PHE A 8 10.94 -1.85 -9.10
N LYS A 9 11.49 -2.86 -9.79
CA LYS A 9 10.75 -4.07 -10.16
C LYS A 9 10.28 -4.85 -8.93
N ARG A 10 11.10 -4.97 -7.89
CA ARG A 10 10.71 -5.66 -6.65
C ARG A 10 9.66 -4.87 -5.86
N ILE A 11 9.69 -3.53 -5.86
CA ILE A 11 8.58 -2.73 -5.31
C ILE A 11 7.31 -2.96 -6.13
N MET A 12 7.40 -2.92 -7.46
CA MET A 12 6.26 -3.21 -8.34
C MET A 12 5.63 -4.58 -8.02
N TRP A 13 6.46 -5.62 -7.90
CA TRP A 13 6.00 -6.95 -7.51
C TRP A 13 5.42 -6.94 -6.10
N GLY A 14 6.08 -6.31 -5.12
CA GLY A 14 5.58 -6.24 -3.75
C GLY A 14 4.22 -5.56 -3.63
N LEU A 15 3.94 -4.55 -4.46
CA LEU A 15 2.63 -3.89 -4.52
C LEU A 15 1.55 -4.73 -5.20
N ILE A 16 1.92 -5.71 -6.04
CA ILE A 16 0.94 -6.66 -6.61
C ILE A 16 0.41 -7.59 -5.51
N PHE A 17 1.23 -7.94 -4.51
CA PHE A 17 0.80 -8.75 -3.37
C PHE A 17 -0.29 -8.05 -2.54
N LEU A 18 -0.33 -6.71 -2.52
CA LEU A 18 -1.40 -5.94 -1.83
C LEU A 18 -2.77 -6.07 -2.48
N ILE A 19 -2.87 -6.69 -3.65
CA ILE A 19 -4.15 -6.99 -4.26
C ILE A 19 -4.64 -8.27 -3.59
N ASP A 20 -5.51 -8.10 -2.58
CA ASP A 20 -6.25 -9.18 -1.91
C ASP A 20 -6.93 -10.08 -2.96
N ILE A 21 -6.34 -11.23 -3.27
CA ILE A 21 -6.98 -12.30 -4.04
C ILE A 21 -7.24 -13.45 -3.08
N ARG A 22 -8.44 -13.48 -2.52
CA ARG A 22 -8.89 -14.57 -1.64
C ARG A 22 -9.50 -15.68 -2.49
N LEU A 23 -8.86 -16.85 -2.55
CA LEU A 23 -9.48 -18.05 -3.13
C LEU A 23 -10.45 -18.61 -2.09
N TRP A 24 -11.70 -18.80 -2.51
CA TRP A 24 -12.76 -19.49 -1.74
C TRP A 24 -13.14 -18.80 -0.41
N GLY A 25 -12.78 -17.54 -0.20
CA GLY A 25 -13.20 -16.75 0.96
C GLY A 25 -12.42 -16.98 2.26
N PHE A 26 -11.52 -17.96 2.32
CA PHE A 26 -10.77 -18.31 3.55
C PHE A 26 -9.26 -18.39 3.36
N LEU A 27 -8.78 -18.75 2.16
CA LEU A 27 -7.34 -18.90 1.90
C LEU A 27 -6.84 -17.64 1.19
N ASP A 28 -6.11 -16.82 1.93
CA ASP A 28 -5.36 -15.71 1.35
C ASP A 28 -4.13 -16.26 0.62
N ILE A 29 -4.14 -16.16 -0.71
CA ILE A 29 -3.15 -16.83 -1.57
C ILE A 29 -1.84 -16.05 -1.59
N LEU A 30 -1.92 -14.73 -1.43
CA LEU A 30 -0.79 -13.81 -1.42
C LEU A 30 -0.74 -13.09 -0.08
N PRO A 31 -0.06 -13.64 0.93
CA PRO A 31 0.12 -12.94 2.18
C PRO A 31 0.87 -11.62 1.93
N ASP A 32 0.21 -10.50 2.23
CA ASP A 32 0.73 -9.13 2.09
C ASP A 32 2.15 -8.98 2.66
N ILE A 33 2.47 -9.75 3.70
CA ILE A 33 3.78 -9.74 4.35
C ILE A 33 4.92 -10.05 3.37
N PHE A 34 4.74 -10.95 2.41
CA PHE A 34 5.77 -11.25 1.40
C PHE A 34 5.96 -10.06 0.46
N GLY A 35 4.87 -9.40 0.08
CA GLY A 35 4.91 -8.16 -0.69
C GLY A 35 5.70 -7.07 0.02
N MET A 36 5.40 -6.86 1.31
CA MET A 36 6.06 -5.87 2.14
C MET A 36 7.55 -6.20 2.37
N LEU A 37 7.93 -7.47 2.50
CA LEU A 37 9.34 -7.88 2.58
C LEU A 37 10.11 -7.53 1.29
N LEU A 38 9.49 -7.72 0.11
CA LEU A 38 10.09 -7.30 -1.17
C LEU A 38 10.28 -5.78 -1.24
N VAL A 39 9.28 -5.01 -0.79
CA VAL A 39 9.37 -3.55 -0.71
C VAL A 39 10.51 -3.14 0.24
N TRP A 40 10.60 -3.74 1.42
CA TRP A 40 11.64 -3.41 2.40
C TRP A 40 13.06 -3.69 1.89
N LYS A 41 13.27 -4.84 1.24
CA LYS A 41 14.55 -5.17 0.60
C LYS A 41 14.92 -4.13 -0.46
N SER A 42 13.96 -3.75 -1.30
CA SER A 42 14.17 -2.75 -2.36
C SER A 42 14.50 -1.37 -1.82
N LEU A 43 13.85 -0.95 -0.74
CA LEU A 43 14.14 0.30 -0.07
C LEU A 43 15.56 0.34 0.52
N SER A 44 16.14 -0.80 0.88
CA SER A 44 17.55 -0.86 1.30
C SER A 44 18.52 -0.50 0.19
N GLU A 45 18.15 -0.74 -1.06
CA GLU A 45 18.95 -0.38 -2.23
C GLU A 45 18.67 1.07 -2.68
N LEU A 46 17.42 1.53 -2.54
CA LEU A 46 17.02 2.88 -2.98
C LEU A 46 17.21 3.97 -1.93
N GLN A 47 17.46 3.65 -0.66
CA GLN A 47 17.54 4.62 0.44
C GLN A 47 18.57 5.75 0.22
N GLN A 48 19.62 5.52 -0.56
CA GLN A 48 20.64 6.54 -0.86
C GLN A 48 20.25 7.44 -2.04
N THR A 49 19.24 7.04 -2.83
CA THR A 49 18.85 7.74 -4.06
C THR A 49 17.86 8.88 -3.81
N ALA A 50 17.04 8.75 -2.75
CA ALA A 50 16.04 9.74 -2.38
C ALA A 50 15.75 9.69 -0.86
N PRO A 51 15.72 10.84 -0.16
CA PRO A 51 15.39 10.92 1.27
C PRO A 51 14.06 10.25 1.66
N SER A 52 13.06 10.28 0.78
CA SER A 52 11.77 9.64 1.03
C SER A 52 11.86 8.11 1.05
N PHE A 53 12.75 7.47 0.28
CA PHE A 53 12.97 6.02 0.39
C PHE A 53 13.65 5.62 1.69
N TYR A 54 14.56 6.45 2.20
CA TYR A 54 15.13 6.24 3.52
C TYR A 54 14.06 6.29 4.63
N ARG A 55 13.17 7.27 4.58
CA ARG A 55 12.02 7.36 5.50
C ARG A 55 11.08 6.16 5.37
N ALA A 56 10.78 5.73 4.14
CA ALA A 56 9.97 4.53 3.90
C ALA A 56 10.59 3.30 4.54
N LYS A 57 11.91 3.10 4.38
CA LYS A 57 12.62 1.96 4.96
C LYS A 57 12.50 1.92 6.48
N ARG A 58 12.67 3.07 7.15
CA ARG A 58 12.52 3.18 8.60
C ARG A 58 11.09 2.94 9.07
N PHE A 59 10.11 3.19 8.22
CA PHE A 59 8.70 2.96 8.52
C PHE A 59 8.25 1.51 8.27
N MET A 60 8.93 0.75 7.41
CA MET A 60 8.58 -0.64 7.08
C MET A 60 8.38 -1.58 8.28
N PRO A 61 9.16 -1.52 9.38
CA PRO A 61 8.90 -2.38 10.54
C PRO A 61 7.50 -2.21 11.12
N VAL A 62 6.95 -0.98 11.13
CA VAL A 62 5.58 -0.71 11.58
C VAL A 62 4.57 -1.40 10.66
N VAL A 63 4.77 -1.27 9.34
CA VAL A 63 3.95 -1.91 8.31
C VAL A 63 3.96 -3.43 8.51
N LEU A 64 5.14 -4.03 8.63
CA LEU A 64 5.31 -5.48 8.79
C LEU A 64 4.66 -6.02 10.07
N ILE A 65 4.74 -5.29 11.17
CA ILE A 65 4.08 -5.68 12.43
C ILE A 65 2.55 -5.65 12.26
N LEU A 66 2.01 -4.59 11.66
CA LEU A 66 0.57 -4.45 11.45
C LEU A 66 0.02 -5.53 10.50
N THR A 67 0.71 -5.78 9.38
CA THR A 67 0.36 -6.84 8.44
C THR A 67 0.53 -8.23 9.06
N GLY A 68 1.57 -8.44 9.87
CA GLY A 68 1.78 -9.69 10.60
C GLY A 68 0.69 -9.95 11.65
N TYR A 69 0.20 -8.90 12.30
CA TYR A 69 -0.91 -8.99 13.25
C TYR A 69 -2.22 -9.42 12.58
N GLU A 70 -2.46 -9.01 11.34
CA GLU A 70 -3.62 -9.44 10.55
C GLU A 70 -3.65 -10.96 10.34
N LEU A 71 -2.49 -11.58 10.12
CA LEU A 71 -2.38 -13.02 9.93
C LEU A 71 -2.74 -13.81 11.20
N ILE A 72 -2.40 -13.29 12.39
CA ILE A 72 -2.65 -13.96 13.67
C ILE A 72 -3.99 -13.56 14.31
N GLY A 73 -4.59 -12.44 13.89
CA GLY A 73 -5.82 -11.88 14.44
C GLY A 73 -6.97 -12.90 14.60
N PRO A 74 -7.27 -13.76 13.61
CA PRO A 74 -8.29 -14.79 13.75
C PRO A 74 -8.03 -15.80 14.87
N PHE A 75 -6.76 -16.13 15.15
CA PHE A 75 -6.40 -17.04 16.24
C PHE A 75 -6.54 -16.38 17.62
N VAL A 76 -6.26 -15.08 17.70
CA VAL A 76 -6.38 -14.29 18.94
C VAL A 76 -7.85 -13.96 19.24
N ALA A 77 -8.70 -13.84 18.22
CA ALA A 77 -10.12 -13.55 18.35
C ALA A 77 -10.87 -14.56 19.24
N GLY A 78 -10.47 -15.83 19.24
CA GLY A 78 -11.07 -16.87 20.09
C GLY A 78 -10.77 -16.72 21.58
N ALA A 79 -9.73 -15.96 21.96
CA ALA A 79 -9.33 -15.74 23.34
C ALA A 79 -9.84 -14.41 23.93
N MET A 80 -10.36 -13.50 23.10
CA MET A 80 -10.82 -12.17 23.51
C MET A 80 -12.35 -12.11 23.57
N GLY A 81 -12.89 -11.35 24.52
CA GLY A 81 -14.34 -11.06 24.55
C GLY A 81 -14.79 -10.30 23.31
N GLN A 82 -16.01 -10.57 22.83
CA GLN A 82 -16.56 -10.03 21.56
C GLN A 82 -16.45 -8.50 21.45
N GLN A 83 -16.72 -7.77 22.54
CA GLN A 83 -16.63 -6.30 22.59
C GLN A 83 -15.19 -5.81 22.37
N LEU A 84 -14.22 -6.44 23.05
CA LEU A 84 -12.80 -6.06 22.96
C LEU A 84 -12.25 -6.34 21.56
N TRP A 85 -12.63 -7.49 20.98
CA TRP A 85 -12.27 -7.85 19.61
C TRP A 85 -12.77 -6.83 18.58
N LEU A 86 -14.01 -6.36 18.74
CA LEU A 86 -14.62 -5.41 17.81
C LEU A 86 -13.90 -4.06 17.84
N TRP A 87 -13.53 -3.57 19.02
CA TRP A 87 -12.71 -2.36 19.16
C TRP A 87 -11.30 -2.54 18.61
N SER A 88 -10.64 -3.69 18.87
CA SER A 88 -9.32 -3.96 18.31
C SER A 88 -9.33 -4.01 16.79
N ALA A 89 -10.38 -4.60 16.19
CA ALA A 89 -10.54 -4.68 14.74
C ALA A 89 -10.69 -3.29 14.10
N ILE A 90 -11.46 -2.38 14.72
CA ILE A 90 -11.62 -1.00 14.24
C ILE A 90 -10.28 -0.25 14.31
N ILE A 91 -9.58 -0.32 15.46
CA ILE A 91 -8.29 0.36 15.65
C ILE A 91 -7.27 -0.16 14.64
N GLN A 92 -7.19 -1.49 14.47
CA GLN A 92 -6.31 -2.11 13.49
C GLN A 92 -6.62 -1.65 12.06
N SER A 93 -7.90 -1.61 11.68
CA SER A 93 -8.31 -1.17 10.33
C SER A 93 -7.88 0.27 10.04
N ILE A 94 -8.04 1.18 11.02
CA ILE A 94 -7.59 2.58 10.91
C ILE A 94 -6.07 2.65 10.82
N ALA A 95 -5.36 1.87 11.64
CA ALA A 95 -3.90 1.84 11.63
C ALA A 95 -3.35 1.33 10.30
N ILE A 96 -3.93 0.26 9.73
CA ILE A 96 -3.56 -0.29 8.42
C ILE A 96 -3.81 0.75 7.32
N LEU A 97 -4.98 1.38 7.30
CA LEU A 97 -5.29 2.43 6.32
C LEU A 97 -4.27 3.57 6.37
N ALA A 98 -4.02 4.14 7.55
CA ALA A 98 -3.10 5.25 7.73
C ALA A 98 -1.67 4.87 7.31
N THR A 99 -1.24 3.68 7.69
CA THR A 99 0.07 3.11 7.37
C THR A 99 0.22 2.90 5.86
N ASN A 100 -0.78 2.34 5.18
CA ASN A 100 -0.77 2.12 3.74
C ASN A 100 -0.75 3.44 2.96
N ILE A 101 -1.58 4.42 3.34
CA ILE A 101 -1.57 5.76 2.73
C ILE A 101 -0.19 6.41 2.88
N TYR A 102 0.36 6.37 4.09
CA TYR A 102 1.66 6.99 4.37
C TYR A 102 2.81 6.29 3.64
N LEU A 103 2.81 4.95 3.59
CA LEU A 103 3.80 4.18 2.84
C LEU A 103 3.76 4.53 1.35
N ILE A 104 2.58 4.52 0.72
CA ILE A 104 2.43 4.85 -0.71
C ILE A 104 2.82 6.30 -0.98
N TRP A 105 2.53 7.22 -0.04
CA TRP A 105 2.98 8.60 -0.14
C TRP A 105 4.51 8.72 -0.10
N LEU A 106 5.19 8.02 0.82
CA LEU A 106 6.66 7.98 0.89
C LEU A 106 7.27 7.36 -0.36
N LEU A 107 6.71 6.24 -0.83
CA LEU A 107 7.12 5.55 -2.04
C LEU A 107 7.01 6.44 -3.28
N SER A 108 5.87 7.10 -3.47
CA SER A 108 5.64 8.03 -4.58
C SER A 108 6.53 9.27 -4.46
N SER A 109 6.75 9.78 -3.25
CA SER A 109 7.66 10.90 -3.00
C SER A 109 9.12 10.52 -3.29
N GLY A 110 9.53 9.29 -3.01
CA GLY A 110 10.85 8.77 -3.35
C GLY A 110 11.05 8.71 -4.87
N VAL A 111 10.07 8.20 -5.62
CA VAL A 111 10.13 8.21 -7.09
C VAL A 111 10.20 9.65 -7.62
N ARG A 112 9.45 10.58 -7.03
CA ARG A 112 9.47 12.00 -7.41
C ARG A 112 10.85 12.63 -7.19
N GLU A 113 11.45 12.42 -6.02
CA GLU A 113 12.78 12.92 -5.69
C GLU A 113 13.86 12.33 -6.60
N TRP A 114 13.81 11.01 -6.84
CA TRP A 114 14.68 10.31 -7.78
C TRP A 114 14.53 10.81 -9.23
N ALA A 115 13.31 11.11 -9.67
CA ALA A 115 13.04 11.66 -10.99
C ALA A 115 13.54 13.10 -11.14
N ASN A 116 13.35 13.92 -10.11
CA ASN A 116 13.82 15.31 -10.07
C ASN A 116 15.35 15.41 -10.12
N SER A 117 16.08 14.52 -9.42
CA SER A 117 17.55 14.50 -9.47
C SER A 117 18.11 14.12 -10.85
N ARG A 118 17.26 13.60 -11.74
CA ARG A 118 17.58 13.20 -13.12
C ARG A 118 16.91 14.08 -14.18
N SER A 119 16.34 15.22 -13.79
CA SER A 119 15.61 16.15 -14.66
C SER A 119 14.42 15.52 -15.41
N LEU A 120 13.80 14.50 -14.83
CA LEU A 120 12.64 13.79 -15.39
C LEU A 120 11.32 14.39 -14.88
N SER A 121 11.03 15.64 -15.25
CA SER A 121 9.87 16.41 -14.74
C SER A 121 8.53 15.69 -14.92
N LYS A 122 8.28 15.09 -16.10
CA LYS A 122 7.04 14.34 -16.38
C LYS A 122 6.80 13.18 -15.40
N LEU A 123 7.86 12.43 -15.06
CA LEU A 123 7.74 11.32 -14.11
C LEU A 123 7.54 11.83 -12.68
N ALA A 124 8.23 12.91 -12.31
CA ALA A 124 8.09 13.52 -10.99
C ALA A 124 6.65 14.02 -10.74
N ASP A 125 6.05 14.69 -11.73
CA ASP A 125 4.66 15.14 -11.65
C ASP A 125 3.68 13.97 -11.60
N THR A 126 3.94 12.92 -12.39
CA THR A 126 3.13 11.69 -12.37
C THR A 126 3.18 11.02 -11.01
N ALA A 127 4.37 10.92 -10.40
CA ALA A 127 4.54 10.36 -9.06
C ALA A 127 3.76 11.15 -8.00
N LYS A 128 3.87 12.47 -8.02
CA LYS A 128 3.15 13.36 -7.10
C LYS A 128 1.63 13.18 -7.23
N ARG A 129 1.10 13.23 -8.46
CA ARG A 129 -0.34 13.13 -8.72
C ARG A 129 -0.90 11.77 -8.30
N ARG A 130 -0.23 10.68 -8.67
CA ARG A 130 -0.70 9.32 -8.34
C ARG A 130 -0.65 9.04 -6.84
N GLY A 131 0.42 9.44 -6.15
CA GLY A 131 0.52 9.28 -4.69
C GLY A 131 -0.54 10.10 -3.93
N LEU A 132 -0.77 11.35 -4.33
CA LEU A 132 -1.82 12.19 -3.75
C LEU A 132 -3.22 11.60 -4.02
N PHE A 133 -3.48 11.20 -5.26
CA PHE A 133 -4.76 10.63 -5.66
C PHE A 133 -5.07 9.34 -4.90
N TYR A 134 -4.09 8.44 -4.77
CA TYR A 134 -4.23 7.23 -3.95
C TYR A 134 -4.61 7.57 -2.50
N GLY A 135 -3.89 8.51 -1.87
CA GLY A 135 -4.13 8.87 -0.47
C GLY A 135 -5.50 9.51 -0.25
N VAL A 136 -5.86 10.48 -1.10
CA VAL A 136 -7.15 11.20 -1.01
C VAL A 136 -8.31 10.24 -1.22
N VAL A 137 -8.30 9.45 -2.29
CA VAL A 137 -9.42 8.57 -2.62
C VAL A 137 -9.60 7.48 -1.55
N ASN A 138 -8.52 6.88 -1.04
CA ASN A 138 -8.63 5.89 0.04
C ASN A 138 -9.12 6.48 1.36
N LEU A 139 -8.66 7.69 1.72
CA LEU A 139 -9.09 8.36 2.94
C LEU A 139 -10.58 8.72 2.87
N PHE A 140 -11.00 9.46 1.86
CA PHE A 140 -12.40 9.86 1.68
C PHE A 140 -13.29 8.64 1.46
N GLY A 141 -12.82 7.67 0.68
CA GLY A 141 -13.51 6.41 0.46
C GLY A 141 -13.82 5.67 1.75
N THR A 142 -12.83 5.57 2.64
CA THR A 142 -13.04 4.91 3.94
C THR A 142 -13.99 5.69 4.84
N VAL A 143 -13.88 7.02 4.90
CA VAL A 143 -14.81 7.87 5.67
C VAL A 143 -16.24 7.71 5.19
N ILE A 144 -16.45 7.72 3.87
CA ILE A 144 -17.77 7.51 3.24
C ILE A 144 -18.31 6.13 3.59
N MET A 145 -17.48 5.08 3.47
CA MET A 145 -17.89 3.71 3.80
C MET A 145 -18.23 3.56 5.29
N LEU A 146 -17.46 4.18 6.19
CA LEU A 146 -17.76 4.19 7.62
C LEU A 146 -19.08 4.90 7.91
N ALA A 147 -19.35 6.05 7.30
CA ALA A 147 -20.62 6.75 7.46
C ALA A 147 -21.81 5.87 7.02
N PHE A 148 -21.71 5.22 5.86
CA PHE A 148 -22.77 4.33 5.38
C PHE A 148 -22.92 3.05 6.19
N SER A 149 -21.84 2.55 6.80
CA SER A 149 -21.91 1.38 7.69
C SER A 149 -22.84 1.61 8.89
N ILE A 150 -22.94 2.87 9.35
CA ILE A 150 -23.80 3.27 10.47
C ILE A 150 -25.24 3.53 9.98
N VAL A 151 -25.39 4.16 8.82
CA VAL A 151 -26.71 4.58 8.29
C VAL A 151 -27.51 3.41 7.73
N SER A 152 -26.89 2.55 6.90
CA SER A 152 -27.61 1.45 6.24
C SER A 152 -26.67 0.32 5.80
N PRO A 153 -26.81 -0.89 6.37
CA PRO A 153 -26.05 -2.06 5.94
C PRO A 153 -26.22 -2.42 4.46
N SER A 154 -27.39 -2.14 3.88
CA SER A 154 -27.66 -2.41 2.46
C SER A 154 -26.87 -1.50 1.54
N ILE A 155 -26.78 -0.20 1.85
CA ILE A 155 -25.99 0.78 1.08
C ILE A 155 -24.50 0.44 1.20
N TYR A 156 -24.04 0.09 2.41
CA TYR A 156 -22.66 -0.34 2.62
C TYR A 156 -22.27 -1.52 1.72
N LYS A 157 -23.12 -2.56 1.64
CA LYS A 157 -22.88 -3.71 0.76
C LYS A 157 -22.87 -3.33 -0.72
N LEU A 158 -23.80 -2.48 -1.14
CA LEU A 158 -23.90 -2.01 -2.52
C LEU A 158 -22.67 -1.20 -2.95
N LEU A 159 -22.16 -0.33 -2.08
CA LEU A 159 -20.99 0.52 -2.34
C LEU A 159 -19.66 -0.21 -2.11
N GLY A 160 -19.64 -1.30 -1.35
CA GLY A 160 -18.43 -2.06 -1.07
C GLY A 160 -17.72 -2.53 -2.35
N GLN A 161 -18.47 -3.12 -3.28
CA GLN A 161 -17.90 -3.65 -4.52
C GLN A 161 -17.27 -2.58 -5.44
N PRO A 162 -17.92 -1.45 -5.78
CA PRO A 162 -17.28 -0.40 -6.56
C PRO A 162 -16.07 0.22 -5.83
N MET A 163 -16.10 0.32 -4.49
CA MET A 163 -14.96 0.80 -3.71
C MET A 163 -13.76 -0.16 -3.74
N SER A 164 -14.00 -1.47 -3.65
CA SER A 164 -12.94 -2.48 -3.82
C SER A 164 -12.33 -2.43 -5.23
N PHE A 165 -13.16 -2.26 -6.27
CA PHE A 165 -12.66 -2.08 -7.63
C PHE A 165 -11.80 -0.82 -7.76
N LEU A 166 -12.25 0.30 -7.18
CA LEU A 166 -11.49 1.55 -7.16
C LEU A 166 -10.14 1.38 -6.45
N TYR A 167 -10.09 0.67 -5.33
CA TYR A 167 -8.85 0.34 -4.63
C TYR A 167 -7.85 -0.38 -5.56
N VAL A 168 -8.30 -1.42 -6.28
CA VAL A 168 -7.44 -2.14 -7.24
C VAL A 168 -6.91 -1.20 -8.33
N VAL A 169 -7.76 -0.33 -8.89
CA VAL A 169 -7.32 0.65 -9.90
C VAL A 169 -6.24 1.57 -9.35
N LEU A 170 -6.42 2.09 -8.14
CA LEU A 170 -5.44 2.95 -7.47
C LEU A 170 -4.11 2.22 -7.24
N THR A 171 -4.15 0.97 -6.77
CA THR A 171 -2.96 0.14 -6.58
C THR A 171 -2.25 -0.12 -7.91
N VAL A 172 -2.99 -0.45 -8.98
CA VAL A 172 -2.43 -0.61 -10.33
C VAL A 172 -1.80 0.67 -10.86
N MET A 173 -2.37 1.85 -10.59
CA MET A 173 -1.76 3.13 -10.96
C MET A 173 -0.41 3.34 -10.30
N VAL A 174 -0.27 2.97 -9.02
CA VAL A 174 1.01 3.04 -8.29
C VAL A 174 1.99 1.98 -8.81
N ILE A 175 1.55 0.74 -9.04
CA ILE A 175 2.37 -0.31 -9.68
C ILE A 175 2.91 0.19 -11.03
N ALA A 176 2.07 0.79 -11.85
CA ALA A 176 2.46 1.35 -13.14
C ALA A 176 3.49 2.48 -13.02
N LEU A 177 3.49 3.24 -11.91
CA LEU A 177 4.52 4.25 -11.64
C LEU A 177 5.89 3.59 -11.43
N PHE A 178 5.93 2.52 -10.63
CA PHE A 178 7.16 1.76 -10.39
C PHE A 178 7.66 1.03 -11.63
N LYS A 179 6.74 0.53 -12.46
CA LYS A 179 7.07 -0.03 -13.79
C LYS A 179 7.74 1.01 -14.68
N GLN A 180 7.21 2.24 -14.73
CA GLN A 180 7.79 3.35 -15.50
C GLN A 180 9.18 3.74 -14.98
N ALA A 181 9.33 3.88 -13.66
CA ALA A 181 10.62 4.17 -13.03
C ALA A 181 11.67 3.08 -13.34
N ALA A 182 11.27 1.81 -13.29
CA ALA A 182 12.14 0.69 -13.65
C ALA A 182 12.56 0.69 -15.13
N ALA A 183 11.66 1.06 -16.05
CA ALA A 183 11.99 1.15 -17.48
C ALA A 183 13.04 2.25 -17.73
N ILE A 184 12.84 3.43 -17.16
CA ILE A 184 13.77 4.56 -17.32
C ILE A 184 15.13 4.29 -16.66
N ALA A 185 15.14 3.61 -15.51
CA ALA A 185 16.38 3.18 -14.85
C ALA A 185 17.16 2.10 -15.62
N ALA A 186 16.56 1.49 -16.65
CA ALA A 186 17.24 0.51 -17.50
C ALA A 186 17.97 1.16 -18.69
N GLU A 187 17.48 2.34 -19.12
CA GLU A 187 18.02 3.09 -20.26
C GLU A 187 19.23 3.97 -19.88
N LYS A 188 19.43 4.20 -18.58
CA LYS A 188 20.54 4.96 -18.00
C LYS A 188 21.46 4.06 -17.21
#